data_AF-A0A6A6KTL4-F1
#
_entry.id   AF-A0A6A6KTL4-F1
#
_cell.length_a   1.000
_cell.length_b   1.000
_cell.length_c   1.000
_cell.angle_alpha   90.00
_cell.angle_beta   90.00
_cell.angle_gamma   90.00
#
_symmetry.space_group_name_H-M   'P 1'
#
loop_
_entity.id
_entity.type
_entity.pdbx_description
1 polymer ?
#
loop_
_entity_poly.entity_id
_entity_poly.type
_entity_poly.pdbx_seq_one_letter_code
_entity_poly.pdbx_strand_id
1 'polypeptide(L)'
;MNSMLETQRRPLVPEGVACGNGYINGVVSTRSTATISEVDEFCYALGGKRPIHSILISNNGMAAVKFIRSIRTWAYETFGTEKAILLVAMATPEDMRINAEHIRIADQFVEVPGGKQ
;
A
#
# COMPACT_ATOMS: atom_id res chain seq x y z
N MET A 1 -39.30 -5.49 -32.77
CA MET A 1 -37.83 -5.45 -32.71
C MET A 1 -37.45 -3.99 -32.52
N ASN A 2 -36.97 -3.67 -31.32
CA ASN A 2 -36.81 -2.30 -30.82
C ASN A 2 -35.55 -1.65 -31.41
N SER A 3 -35.63 -0.38 -31.81
CA SER A 3 -34.49 0.53 -31.74
C SER A 3 -34.98 1.97 -31.64
N MET A 4 -34.93 2.50 -30.43
CA MET A 4 -34.93 3.94 -30.16
C MET A 4 -33.49 4.38 -29.91
N LEU A 5 -33.27 5.67 -30.17
CA LEU A 5 -32.21 6.56 -29.66
C LEU A 5 -31.02 6.83 -30.57
N GLU A 6 -31.14 7.92 -31.32
CA GLU A 6 -30.00 8.81 -31.56
C GLU A 6 -30.46 10.27 -31.44
N THR A 7 -30.17 10.87 -30.29
CA THR A 7 -30.28 12.32 -30.09
C THR A 7 -29.14 12.78 -29.18
N GLN A 8 -28.14 13.37 -29.83
CA GLN A 8 -27.41 14.59 -29.45
C GLN A 8 -27.24 14.91 -27.96
N ARG A 9 -25.97 14.94 -27.51
CA ARG A 9 -25.32 16.11 -26.86
C ARG A 9 -23.86 15.80 -26.49
N ARG A 10 -22.91 16.55 -27.07
CA ARG A 10 -21.61 16.82 -26.42
C ARG A 10 -21.87 17.81 -25.26
N PRO A 11 -21.08 17.81 -24.17
CA PRO A 11 -19.90 18.70 -24.14
C PRO A 11 -18.73 18.32 -23.18
N LEU A 12 -17.59 18.96 -23.47
CA LEU A 12 -16.48 19.40 -22.59
C LEU A 12 -15.39 18.40 -22.14
N VAL A 13 -14.21 18.61 -22.73
CA VAL A 13 -12.89 18.24 -22.21
C VAL A 13 -12.53 19.21 -21.07
N PRO A 14 -11.97 18.73 -19.95
CA PRO A 14 -10.99 19.50 -19.19
C PRO A 14 -9.61 18.91 -19.44
N GLU A 15 -8.73 19.75 -20.00
CA GLU A 15 -7.29 19.54 -19.93
C GLU A 15 -6.86 19.47 -18.47
N GLY A 16 -6.28 18.33 -18.10
CA GLY A 16 -5.59 18.11 -16.84
C GLY A 16 -4.60 16.99 -17.05
N VAL A 17 -3.35 17.36 -17.33
CA VAL A 17 -2.22 16.43 -17.44
C VAL A 17 -2.05 15.70 -16.11
N ALA A 18 -2.46 14.44 -16.07
CA ALA A 18 -2.17 13.52 -14.97
C ALA A 18 -1.19 12.47 -15.47
N CYS A 19 0.11 12.69 -15.24
CA CYS A 19 1.08 11.60 -15.22
C CYS A 19 0.93 10.85 -13.89
N GLY A 20 -0.13 10.05 -13.77
CA GLY A 20 -0.31 9.12 -12.67
C GLY A 20 -0.04 7.71 -13.16
N ASN A 21 1.02 7.06 -12.66
CA ASN A 21 1.11 5.61 -12.73
C ASN A 21 -0.12 5.04 -12.01
N GLY A 22 -1.06 4.50 -12.80
CA GLY A 22 -2.18 3.72 -12.29
C GLY A 22 -1.69 2.46 -11.58
N TYR A 23 -2.60 1.81 -10.86
CA TYR A 23 -2.43 0.55 -10.12
C TYR A 23 -1.96 0.64 -8.66
N ILE A 24 -2.30 1.71 -7.92
CA ILE A 24 -2.47 1.56 -6.47
C ILE A 24 -3.85 0.95 -6.20
N ASN A 25 -3.92 -0.19 -5.52
CA ASN A 25 -5.21 -0.71 -5.05
C ASN A 25 -5.75 0.21 -3.94
N GLY A 26 -6.72 1.07 -4.29
CA GLY A 26 -7.66 1.75 -3.38
C GLY A 26 -7.06 2.56 -2.24
N VAL A 27 -7.03 3.89 -2.38
CA VAL A 27 -6.75 4.83 -1.29
C VAL A 27 -7.82 4.70 -0.21
N VAL A 28 -7.53 3.94 0.85
CA VAL A 28 -7.99 4.22 2.20
C VAL A 28 -6.82 3.97 3.14
N SER A 29 -6.22 5.04 3.65
CA SER A 29 -5.33 4.94 4.81
C SER A 29 -6.21 4.58 6.01
N THR A 30 -6.37 3.29 6.31
CA THR A 30 -7.07 2.76 7.50
C THR A 30 -6.30 3.01 8.80
N ARG A 31 -5.42 4.02 8.83
CA ARG A 31 -4.70 4.42 10.03
C ARG A 31 -5.43 5.57 10.69
N SER A 32 -5.76 5.41 11.96
CA SER A 32 -6.27 6.51 12.77
C SER A 32 -5.16 7.53 12.99
N THR A 33 -5.51 8.81 13.07
CA THR A 33 -4.56 9.87 13.45
C THR A 33 -3.94 9.63 14.83
N ALA A 34 -4.67 8.93 15.72
CA ALA A 34 -4.18 8.53 17.04
C ALA A 34 -2.95 7.62 16.96
N THR A 35 -2.96 6.57 16.12
CA THR A 35 -1.82 5.64 16.04
C THR A 35 -0.57 6.29 15.43
N ILE A 36 -0.75 7.31 14.58
CA ILE A 36 0.37 8.09 14.04
C ILE A 36 1.07 8.86 15.17
N SER A 37 0.29 9.50 16.05
CA SER A 37 0.81 10.24 17.22
C SER A 37 1.54 9.31 18.19
N GLU A 38 1.02 8.10 18.44
CA GLU A 38 1.65 7.12 19.32
C GLU A 38 3.03 6.66 18.81
N VAL A 39 3.16 6.44 17.49
CA VAL A 39 4.45 6.08 16.87
C VAL A 39 5.45 7.24 16.97
N ASP A 40 5.00 8.48 16.83
CA ASP A 40 5.83 9.68 17.00
C ASP A 40 6.37 9.78 18.42
N GLU A 41 5.46 9.74 19.40
CA GLU A 41 5.80 9.80 20.82
C GLU A 41 6.76 8.68 21.23
N PHE A 42 6.49 7.45 20.76
CA PHE A 42 7.38 6.31 20.99
C PHE A 42 8.78 6.54 20.40
N CYS A 43 8.87 7.08 19.18
CA CYS A 43 10.15 7.38 18.54
C CYS A 43 10.95 8.41 19.34
N TYR A 44 10.34 9.52 19.73
CA TYR A 44 11.00 10.58 20.48
C TYR A 44 11.36 10.15 21.91
N ALA A 45 10.52 9.36 22.58
CA ALA A 45 10.78 8.82 23.91
C ALA A 45 12.03 7.93 23.95
N LEU A 46 12.30 7.20 22.86
CA LEU A 46 13.52 6.38 22.71
C LEU A 46 14.74 7.17 22.18
N GLY A 47 14.64 8.49 22.06
CA GLY A 47 15.72 9.35 21.55
C GLY A 47 15.87 9.33 20.02
N GLY A 48 14.87 8.79 19.30
CA GLY A 48 14.78 8.87 17.86
C GLY A 48 14.48 10.29 17.36
N LYS A 49 14.79 10.54 16.09
CA LYS A 49 14.60 11.87 15.45
C LYS A 49 13.63 11.85 14.28
N ARG A 50 13.31 10.66 13.77
CA ARG A 50 12.56 10.47 12.53
C ARG A 50 11.64 9.26 12.69
N PRO A 51 10.38 9.45 13.11
CA PRO A 51 9.42 8.37 13.17
C PRO A 51 9.17 7.79 11.78
N ILE A 52 9.05 6.46 11.70
CA ILE A 52 8.81 5.74 10.46
C ILE A 52 7.38 5.22 10.49
N HIS A 53 6.53 5.76 9.63
CA HIS A 53 5.13 5.31 9.54
C HIS A 53 4.91 4.32 8.42
N SER A 54 5.77 4.28 7.41
CA SER A 54 5.59 3.43 6.24
C SER A 54 6.90 2.85 5.76
N ILE A 55 6.86 1.58 5.36
CA ILE A 55 8.01 0.83 4.86
C ILE A 55 7.64 0.23 3.50
N LEU A 56 8.44 0.56 2.48
CA LEU A 56 8.42 -0.12 1.18
C LEU A 56 9.31 -1.35 1.25
N ILE A 57 8.74 -2.52 0.97
CA ILE A 57 9.42 -3.80 0.99
C ILE A 57 9.82 -4.13 -0.44
N SER A 58 11.11 -3.94 -0.70
CA SER A 58 11.71 -4.20 -2.02
C SER A 58 12.21 -5.64 -2.19
N ASN A 59 11.63 -6.58 -1.45
CA ASN A 59 11.96 -7.99 -1.48
C ASN A 59 10.68 -8.81 -1.71
N ASN A 60 10.81 -10.07 -2.11
CA ASN A 60 9.68 -10.98 -2.37
C ASN A 60 9.79 -12.26 -1.52
N GLY A 61 8.83 -13.16 -1.74
CA GLY A 61 8.84 -14.51 -1.17
C GLY A 61 8.98 -14.53 0.36
N MET A 62 9.73 -15.51 0.87
CA MET A 62 9.82 -15.78 2.31
C MET A 62 10.49 -14.64 3.10
N ALA A 63 11.40 -13.89 2.49
CA ALA A 63 12.07 -12.77 3.15
C ALA A 63 11.08 -11.64 3.47
N ALA A 64 10.27 -11.26 2.48
CA ALA A 64 9.21 -10.28 2.67
C ALA A 64 8.15 -10.78 3.67
N VAL A 65 7.76 -12.05 3.60
CA VAL A 65 6.78 -12.64 4.52
C VAL A 65 7.26 -12.58 5.98
N LYS A 66 8.50 -13.01 6.24
CA LYS A 66 9.07 -12.98 7.58
C LYS A 66 9.17 -11.56 8.12
N PHE A 67 9.60 -10.62 7.28
CA PHE A 67 9.67 -9.22 7.65
C PHE A 67 8.30 -8.66 8.05
N ILE A 68 7.28 -8.86 7.22
CA ILE A 68 5.92 -8.36 7.48
C ILE A 68 5.37 -8.93 8.79
N ARG A 69 5.50 -10.25 9.01
CA ARG A 69 5.05 -10.90 10.25
C ARG A 69 5.77 -10.34 11.47
N SER A 70 7.10 -10.21 11.39
CA SER A 70 7.90 -9.69 12.50
C SER A 70 7.50 -8.26 12.88
N ILE A 71 7.29 -7.38 11.90
CA ILE A 71 6.86 -6.01 12.17
C ILE A 71 5.45 -5.97 12.75
N ARG A 72 4.54 -6.81 12.26
CA ARG A 72 3.16 -6.85 12.79
C ARG A 72 3.08 -7.35 14.22
N THR A 73 3.81 -8.42 14.54
CA THR A 73 3.90 -8.93 15.92
C THR A 73 4.43 -7.85 16.85
N TRP A 74 5.55 -7.22 16.47
CA TRP A 74 6.11 -6.12 17.26
C TRP A 74 5.16 -4.93 17.41
N ALA A 75 4.48 -4.53 16.33
CA ALA A 75 3.54 -3.42 16.34
C ALA A 75 2.33 -3.71 17.25
N TYR A 76 1.83 -4.95 17.23
CA TYR A 76 0.75 -5.37 18.12
C TYR A 76 1.18 -5.37 19.59
N GLU A 77 2.38 -5.89 19.89
CA GLU A 77 2.92 -5.89 21.25
C GLU A 77 3.19 -4.47 21.79
N THR A 78 3.57 -3.54 20.91
CA THR A 78 3.95 -2.17 21.31
C THR A 78 2.78 -1.20 21.33
N PHE A 79 1.89 -1.25 20.33
CA PHE A 79 0.82 -0.27 20.10
C PHE A 79 -0.59 -0.89 20.19
N GLY A 80 -0.71 -2.20 20.45
CA GLY A 80 -2.00 -2.90 20.45
C GLY A 80 -2.63 -3.08 19.07
N THR A 81 -1.91 -2.74 17.99
CA THR A 81 -2.39 -2.85 16.62
C THR A 81 -1.30 -3.30 15.65
N GLU A 82 -1.60 -4.31 14.83
CA GLU A 82 -0.71 -4.79 13.77
C GLU A 82 -0.52 -3.76 12.63
N LYS A 83 -1.37 -2.73 12.59
CA LYS A 83 -1.41 -1.73 11.50
C LYS A 83 -0.79 -0.39 11.90
N ALA A 84 0.01 -0.35 12.98
CA ALA A 84 0.72 0.86 13.40
C ALA A 84 1.68 1.36 12.31
N ILE A 85 2.33 0.43 11.60
CA ILE A 85 3.25 0.72 10.49
C ILE A 85 2.62 0.24 9.18
N LEU A 86 2.58 1.11 8.17
CA LEU A 86 2.12 0.75 6.84
C LEU A 86 3.20 -0.02 6.09
N LEU A 87 2.86 -1.23 5.67
CA LEU A 87 3.74 -2.11 4.92
C LEU A 87 3.29 -2.17 3.46
N VAL A 88 4.13 -1.64 2.58
CA VAL A 88 3.89 -1.60 1.13
C VAL A 88 4.82 -2.61 0.46
N ALA A 89 4.29 -3.61 -0.25
CA ALA A 89 5.10 -4.58 -0.98
C ALA A 89 5.30 -4.18 -2.44
N MET A 90 6.48 -4.40 -3.00
CA MET A 90 6.61 -4.42 -4.46
C MET A 90 6.08 -5.74 -5.00
N ALA A 91 5.32 -5.67 -6.09
CA ALA A 91 4.66 -6.80 -6.70
C ALA A 91 5.06 -6.91 -8.17
N THR A 92 5.74 -8.00 -8.54
CA THR A 92 5.93 -8.32 -9.96
C THR A 92 4.65 -8.92 -10.53
N PRO A 93 4.45 -8.90 -11.87
CA PRO A 93 3.31 -9.56 -12.48
C PRO A 93 3.25 -11.06 -12.19
N GLU A 94 4.40 -11.70 -11.95
CA GLU A 94 4.47 -13.11 -11.54
C GLU A 94 3.93 -13.29 -10.11
N ASP A 95 4.38 -12.47 -9.16
CA ASP A 95 3.92 -12.52 -7.78
C ASP A 95 2.40 -12.29 -7.67
N MET A 96 1.85 -11.36 -8.46
CA MET A 96 0.41 -11.12 -8.51
C MET A 96 -0.36 -12.29 -9.11
N ARG A 97 0.16 -12.92 -10.17
CA ARG A 97 -0.49 -14.05 -10.85
C ARG A 97 -0.64 -15.25 -9.92
N ILE A 98 0.36 -15.51 -9.08
CA ILE A 98 0.33 -16.61 -8.11
C ILE A 98 -0.29 -16.22 -6.76
N ASN A 99 -0.78 -14.98 -6.61
CA ASN A 99 -1.26 -14.42 -5.35
C ASN A 99 -0.26 -14.63 -4.20
N ALA A 100 0.98 -14.21 -4.44
CA ALA A 100 2.09 -14.45 -3.55
C ALA A 100 1.81 -13.96 -2.12
N GLU A 101 2.28 -14.72 -1.14
CA GLU A 101 1.91 -14.49 0.25
C GLU A 101 2.29 -13.09 0.74
N HIS A 102 3.46 -12.56 0.37
CA HIS A 102 3.92 -11.23 0.77
C HIS A 102 3.01 -10.10 0.25
N ILE A 103 2.41 -10.26 -0.92
CA ILE A 103 1.42 -9.31 -1.46
C ILE A 103 0.12 -9.40 -0.66
N ARG A 104 -0.36 -10.62 -0.40
CA ARG A 104 -1.62 -10.87 0.32
C ARG A 104 -1.59 -10.32 1.74
N ILE A 105 -0.45 -10.44 2.43
CA ILE A 105 -0.32 -9.99 3.80
C ILE A 105 0.12 -8.54 3.92
N ALA A 106 0.64 -7.89 2.87
CA ALA A 106 0.96 -6.46 2.90
C ALA A 106 -0.31 -5.61 3.00
N ASP A 107 -0.17 -4.34 3.41
CA ASP A 107 -1.29 -3.41 3.46
C ASP A 107 -1.62 -2.84 2.09
N GLN A 108 -0.58 -2.56 1.31
CA GLN A 108 -0.66 -2.09 -0.06
C GLN A 108 0.43 -2.77 -0.88
N PHE A 109 0.29 -2.74 -2.19
CA PHE A 109 1.38 -3.10 -3.07
C PHE A 109 1.51 -2.11 -4.22
N VAL A 110 2.73 -2.03 -4.75
CA VAL A 110 3.07 -1.27 -5.95
C VAL A 110 3.50 -2.26 -7.01
N GLU A 111 2.83 -2.23 -8.16
CA GLU A 111 3.26 -3.04 -9.31
C GLU A 111 4.59 -2.51 -9.85
N VAL A 112 5.52 -3.43 -10.09
CA VAL A 112 6.81 -3.14 -10.72
C VAL A 112 6.96 -3.95 -12.00
N PRO A 113 7.67 -3.42 -13.02
CA PRO A 113 7.93 -4.18 -14.24
C PRO A 113 8.56 -5.54 -13.94
N GLY A 114 8.05 -6.57 -14.60
CA GLY A 114 8.64 -7.91 -14.53
C GLY A 114 9.99 -7.98 -15.24
N GLY A 115 10.82 -8.95 -14.84
CA GLY A 115 12.12 -9.21 -15.41
C GLY A 115 12.87 -10.26 -14.59
N LYS A 116 13.93 -10.86 -15.13
CA LYS A 116 14.80 -11.73 -14.34
C LYS A 116 15.63 -10.87 -13.38
N GLN A 117 15.71 -11.29 -12.12
CA GLN A 117 16.69 -10.76 -11.16
C GLN A 117 18.09 -11.31 -11.44
#